data_AF-A0A7S2DWL0-F1
#
_entry.id   AF-A0A7S2DWL0-F1
#
_cell.length_a   1.000
_cell.length_b   1.000
_cell.length_c   1.000
_cell.angle_alpha   90.00
_cell.angle_beta   90.00
_cell.angle_gamma   90.00
#
_symmetry.space_group_name_H-M   'P 1'
#
loop_
_entity.id
_entity.type
_entity.pdbx_description
1 polymer ?
#
loop_
_entity_poly.entity_id
_entity_poly.type
_entity_poly.pdbx_seq_one_letter_code
_entity_poly.pdbx_strand_id
1 'polypeptide(L)'
;TFGAPFGFDELERELRCNSHIRGTETGRVEYGAKVVQAVRVLYFEPTGDAPTKAVLDAYRAHCHRKDLTTCVSPECKVAVFYTTDGQKAAVGAFQNDQDIQPLLKCKSLVSWTRASFSHQGHLTPKCDTSSWATNARFNSTLQADIVPVTQQCST
;
A
#
# COMPACT_ATOMS: atom_id res chain seq x y z
N THR A 1 2.91 2.94 -0.83
CA THR A 1 1.43 3.06 -0.70
C THR A 1 0.77 2.47 -1.91
N PHE A 2 -0.32 1.73 -1.74
CA PHE A 2 -0.95 0.93 -2.79
C PHE A 2 -2.38 1.38 -3.03
N GLY A 3 -2.76 1.58 -4.29
CA GLY A 3 -4.13 1.87 -4.70
C GLY A 3 -5.02 0.64 -4.57
N ALA A 4 -6.29 0.83 -4.25
CA ALA A 4 -7.20 -0.24 -3.89
C ALA A 4 -8.26 -0.48 -4.99
N PRO A 5 -8.01 -1.37 -5.97
CA PRO A 5 -8.95 -1.63 -7.06
C PRO A 5 -10.29 -2.24 -6.61
N PHE A 6 -10.30 -2.89 -5.44
CA PHE A 6 -11.48 -3.51 -4.85
C PHE A 6 -11.95 -2.81 -3.56
N GLY A 7 -11.49 -1.57 -3.33
CA GLY A 7 -11.72 -0.82 -2.09
C GLY A 7 -10.61 -1.05 -1.06
N PHE A 8 -10.27 0.00 -0.30
CA PHE A 8 -9.12 -0.06 0.63
C PHE A 8 -9.35 -0.99 1.82
N ASP A 9 -10.60 -1.30 2.19
CA ASP A 9 -10.92 -2.21 3.30
C ASP A 9 -10.51 -3.65 2.94
N GLU A 10 -10.81 -4.08 1.72
CA GLU A 10 -10.40 -5.38 1.17
C GLU A 10 -8.88 -5.47 1.01
N LEU A 11 -8.26 -4.43 0.47
CA LEU A 11 -6.80 -4.39 0.31
C LEU A 11 -6.09 -4.41 1.68
N GLU A 12 -6.57 -3.63 2.65
CA GLU A 12 -5.98 -3.59 3.98
C GLU A 12 -6.07 -4.96 4.66
N ARG A 13 -7.23 -5.62 4.58
CA ARG A 13 -7.43 -6.96 5.14
C ARG A 13 -6.35 -7.94 4.68
N GLU A 14 -6.07 -7.97 3.37
CA GLU A 14 -5.12 -8.89 2.77
C GLU A 14 -3.67 -8.51 3.10
N LEU A 15 -3.31 -7.22 2.96
CA LEU A 15 -1.94 -6.77 3.24
C LEU A 15 -1.54 -7.00 4.70
N ARG A 16 -2.48 -6.88 5.64
CA ARG A 16 -2.19 -7.15 7.06
C ARG A 16 -1.73 -8.58 7.34
N CYS A 17 -1.92 -9.53 6.42
CA CYS A 17 -1.43 -10.90 6.57
C CYS A 17 0.02 -11.13 6.12
N ASN A 18 0.67 -10.13 5.52
CA ASN A 18 2.07 -10.27 5.12
C ASN A 18 3.00 -10.03 6.34
N SER A 19 3.88 -10.99 6.62
CA SER A 19 4.80 -10.98 7.77
C SER A 19 5.84 -9.84 7.74
N HIS A 20 6.08 -9.24 6.58
CA HIS A 20 6.94 -8.06 6.43
C HIS A 20 6.21 -6.75 6.75
N ILE A 21 4.87 -6.76 6.78
CA ILE A 21 4.06 -5.59 7.09
C ILE A 21 3.90 -5.48 8.61
N ARG A 22 4.11 -4.27 9.14
CA ARG A 22 3.97 -3.94 10.55
C ARG A 22 2.76 -3.08 10.84
N GLY A 23 2.42 -2.23 9.89
CA GLY A 23 1.33 -1.29 10.02
C GLY A 23 0.63 -1.06 8.69
N THR A 24 -0.68 -0.93 8.73
CA THR A 24 -1.47 -0.42 7.59
C THR A 24 -2.28 0.80 8.01
N GLU A 25 -2.56 1.69 7.06
CA GLU A 25 -3.52 2.77 7.26
C GLU A 25 -4.30 2.99 5.97
N THR A 26 -5.63 3.03 6.07
CA THR A 26 -6.51 3.31 4.94
C THR A 26 -6.66 4.81 4.73
N GLY A 27 -6.75 5.21 3.48
CA GLY A 27 -6.87 6.61 3.12
C GLY A 27 -6.91 6.85 1.63
N ARG A 28 -6.56 8.07 1.26
CA ARG A 28 -6.61 8.57 -0.11
C ARG A 28 -5.32 9.28 -0.46
N VAL A 29 -4.92 9.10 -1.71
CA VAL A 29 -3.81 9.84 -2.33
C VAL A 29 -4.36 10.77 -3.40
N GLU A 30 -4.03 12.04 -3.30
CA GLU A 30 -4.39 13.06 -4.30
C GLU A 30 -3.25 13.27 -5.31
N TYR A 31 -3.57 13.19 -6.60
CA TYR A 31 -2.62 13.46 -7.69
C TYR A 31 -3.28 14.21 -8.84
N GLY A 32 -2.87 15.48 -9.02
CA GLY A 32 -3.59 16.40 -9.89
C GLY A 32 -5.04 16.55 -9.41
N ALA A 33 -5.99 16.45 -10.34
CA ALA A 33 -7.43 16.47 -10.05
C ALA A 33 -8.02 15.09 -9.68
N LYS A 34 -7.17 14.07 -9.45
CA LYS A 34 -7.62 12.69 -9.22
C LYS A 34 -7.36 12.27 -7.78
N VAL A 35 -8.26 11.45 -7.27
CA VAL A 35 -8.20 10.84 -5.93
C VAL A 35 -8.13 9.32 -6.10
N VAL A 36 -7.29 8.67 -5.33
CA VAL A 36 -7.17 7.20 -5.30
C VAL A 36 -7.34 6.70 -3.88
N GLN A 37 -8.27 5.75 -3.70
CA GLN A 37 -8.36 4.95 -2.48
C GLN A 37 -7.12 4.10 -2.35
N ALA A 38 -6.49 4.13 -1.18
CA ALA A 38 -5.21 3.51 -0.99
C ALA A 38 -4.98 3.00 0.43
N VAL A 39 -4.05 2.06 0.55
CA VAL A 39 -3.51 1.58 1.81
C VAL A 39 -2.05 2.00 1.90
N ARG A 40 -1.74 2.78 2.93
CA ARG A 40 -0.37 3.06 3.33
C ARG A 40 0.14 1.88 4.13
N VAL A 41 1.33 1.40 3.80
CA VAL A 41 1.95 0.23 4.42
C VAL A 41 3.24 0.66 5.09
N LEU A 42 3.39 0.29 6.36
CA LEU A 42 4.63 0.36 7.12
C LEU A 42 5.23 -1.05 7.15
N TYR A 43 6.45 -1.20 6.69
CA TYR A 43 7.19 -2.45 6.67
C TYR A 43 8.63 -2.18 7.08
N PHE A 44 9.30 -3.19 7.65
CA PHE A 44 10.73 -3.07 7.92
C PHE A 44 11.50 -3.24 6.61
N GLU A 45 12.46 -2.37 6.35
CA GLU A 45 13.57 -2.64 5.43
C GLU A 45 14.80 -3.09 6.24
N PRO A 46 14.94 -4.35 6.70
CA PRO A 46 16.28 -4.85 6.98
C PRO A 46 17.05 -4.77 5.66
N THR A 47 18.25 -4.18 5.70
CA THR A 47 19.19 -4.03 4.57
C THR A 47 18.98 -5.07 3.46
N GLY A 48 18.47 -4.63 2.29
CA GLY A 48 18.17 -5.45 1.10
C GLY A 48 16.76 -5.24 0.51
N ASP A 49 16.53 -5.71 -0.72
CA ASP A 49 15.28 -5.47 -1.47
C ASP A 49 14.12 -6.44 -1.13
N ALA A 50 14.39 -7.48 -0.35
CA ALA A 50 13.44 -8.56 -0.07
C ALA A 50 12.09 -8.10 0.54
N PRO A 51 12.05 -7.13 1.48
CA PRO A 51 10.79 -6.69 2.10
C PRO A 51 9.89 -5.93 1.13
N THR A 52 10.44 -5.00 0.35
CA THR A 52 9.69 -4.24 -0.66
C THR A 52 9.11 -5.16 -1.71
N LYS A 53 9.89 -6.16 -2.16
CA LYS A 53 9.41 -7.18 -3.09
C LYS A 53 8.28 -8.01 -2.50
N ALA A 54 8.40 -8.48 -1.25
CA ALA A 54 7.36 -9.29 -0.61
C ALA A 54 6.03 -8.53 -0.46
N VAL A 55 6.10 -7.24 -0.12
CA VAL A 55 4.92 -6.37 -0.03
C VAL A 55 4.29 -6.16 -1.41
N LEU A 56 5.12 -5.96 -2.44
CA LEU A 56 4.67 -5.84 -3.82
C LEU A 56 4.01 -7.12 -4.33
N ASP A 57 4.60 -8.29 -4.08
CA ASP A 57 4.04 -9.60 -4.46
C ASP A 57 2.66 -9.83 -3.81
N ALA A 58 2.50 -9.45 -2.54
CA ALA A 58 1.20 -9.50 -1.86
C ALA A 58 0.17 -8.56 -2.50
N TYR A 59 0.59 -7.35 -2.89
CA TYR A 59 -0.27 -6.44 -3.64
C TYR A 59 -0.67 -7.01 -5.00
N ARG A 60 0.26 -7.63 -5.73
CA ARG A 60 -0.01 -8.31 -7.01
C ARG A 60 -1.05 -9.41 -6.87
N ALA A 61 -0.86 -10.26 -5.85
CA ALA A 61 -1.78 -11.36 -5.57
C ALA A 61 -3.19 -10.84 -5.29
N HIS A 62 -3.30 -9.72 -4.56
CA HIS A 62 -4.58 -9.05 -4.34
C HIS A 62 -5.20 -8.54 -5.67
N CYS A 63 -4.42 -7.88 -6.52
CA CYS A 63 -4.89 -7.37 -7.81
C CYS A 63 -5.41 -8.47 -8.76
N HIS A 64 -4.90 -9.71 -8.65
CA HIS A 64 -5.32 -10.85 -9.49
C HIS A 64 -6.42 -11.72 -8.87
N ARG A 65 -7.00 -11.33 -7.72
CA ARG A 65 -8.15 -12.03 -7.13
C ARG A 65 -9.35 -11.97 -8.08
N LYS A 66 -10.02 -13.11 -8.29
CA LYS A 66 -11.19 -13.25 -9.18
C LYS A 66 -12.53 -13.26 -8.46
N ASP A 67 -12.51 -13.42 -7.14
CA ASP A 67 -13.68 -13.49 -6.26
C ASP A 67 -14.03 -12.14 -5.62
N LEU A 68 -13.20 -11.11 -5.81
CA LEU A 68 -13.49 -9.76 -5.34
C LEU A 68 -14.32 -9.01 -6.38
N THR A 69 -15.39 -8.35 -5.93
CA THR A 69 -16.22 -7.52 -6.79
C THR A 69 -15.49 -6.22 -7.12
N THR A 70 -15.48 -5.86 -8.41
CA THR A 70 -14.93 -4.60 -8.88
C THR A 70 -15.58 -3.42 -8.16
N CYS A 71 -14.76 -2.57 -7.53
CA CYS A 71 -15.24 -1.32 -6.98
C CYS A 71 -15.55 -0.33 -8.12
N VAL A 72 -16.81 0.13 -8.20
CA VAL A 72 -17.28 1.05 -9.26
C VAL A 72 -16.83 2.50 -9.06
N SER A 73 -16.25 2.83 -7.90
CA SER A 73 -15.78 4.18 -7.62
C SER A 73 -14.59 4.52 -8.52
N PRO A 74 -14.54 5.74 -9.11
CA PRO A 74 -13.39 6.20 -9.87
C PRO A 74 -12.12 6.34 -9.01
N GLU A 75 -12.23 6.26 -7.68
CA GLU A 75 -11.11 6.25 -6.75
C GLU A 75 -10.44 4.86 -6.64
N CYS A 76 -11.16 3.79 -7.00
CA CYS A 76 -10.67 2.42 -6.90
C CYS A 76 -9.84 2.05 -8.12
N LYS A 77 -8.51 2.10 -7.97
CA LYS A 77 -7.56 1.90 -9.07
C LYS A 77 -6.34 1.13 -8.61
N VAL A 78 -5.75 0.39 -9.54
CA VAL A 78 -4.41 -0.17 -9.35
C VAL A 78 -3.39 0.95 -9.43
N ALA A 79 -2.63 1.16 -8.36
CA ALA A 79 -1.61 2.20 -8.28
C ALA A 79 -0.53 1.83 -7.26
N VAL A 80 0.70 2.27 -7.51
CA VAL A 80 1.79 2.19 -6.55
C VAL A 80 2.43 3.57 -6.43
N PHE A 81 2.35 4.12 -5.22
CA PHE A 81 3.02 5.35 -4.85
C PHE A 81 4.25 5.01 -4.02
N TYR A 82 5.42 5.35 -4.56
CA TYR A 82 6.72 5.15 -3.93
C TYR A 82 7.30 6.48 -3.48
N THR A 83 8.15 6.44 -2.46
CA THR A 83 8.76 7.62 -1.84
C THR A 83 10.27 7.66 -2.00
N THR A 84 10.92 6.54 -2.33
CA THR A 84 12.38 6.44 -2.46
C THR A 84 12.80 5.90 -3.82
N ASP A 85 14.03 6.19 -4.24
CA ASP A 85 14.57 5.61 -5.49
C ASP A 85 14.80 4.09 -5.39
N GLY A 86 15.08 3.56 -4.21
CA GLY A 86 15.13 2.11 -3.97
C GLY A 86 13.78 1.43 -4.23
N GLN A 87 12.69 2.04 -3.72
CA GLN A 87 11.33 1.57 -4.01
C GLN A 87 10.99 1.69 -5.50
N LYS A 88 11.43 2.78 -6.16
CA LYS A 88 11.23 2.96 -7.61
C LYS A 88 11.85 1.80 -8.40
N ALA A 89 13.07 1.38 -8.05
CA ALA A 89 13.73 0.24 -8.70
C ALA A 89 12.97 -1.07 -8.48
N ALA A 90 12.56 -1.35 -7.23
CA ALA A 90 11.79 -2.56 -6.90
C ALA A 90 10.42 -2.60 -7.63
N VAL A 91 9.77 -1.44 -7.76
CA VAL A 91 8.51 -1.29 -8.50
C VAL A 91 8.71 -1.41 -10.03
N GLY A 92 9.85 -0.97 -10.56
CA GLY A 92 10.19 -1.23 -11.97
C GLY A 92 10.32 -2.72 -12.27
N ALA A 93 10.99 -3.47 -11.37
CA ALA A 93 11.08 -4.93 -11.45
C ALA A 93 9.75 -5.65 -11.18
N PHE A 94 8.77 -4.96 -10.62
CA PHE A 94 7.41 -5.45 -10.41
C PHE A 94 6.56 -5.47 -11.70
N GLN A 95 7.06 -4.99 -12.84
CA GLN A 95 6.28 -5.02 -14.07
C GLN A 95 6.56 -6.33 -14.84
N ASN A 96 5.53 -7.16 -15.01
CA ASN A 96 5.49 -8.25 -16.00
C ASN A 96 4.44 -7.90 -17.07
N ASP A 97 4.67 -8.30 -18.33
CA ASP A 97 3.74 -8.07 -19.44
C ASP A 97 2.33 -8.64 -19.20
N GLN A 98 2.21 -9.63 -18.31
CA GLN A 98 0.93 -10.24 -17.93
C GLN A 98 0.25 -9.57 -16.72
N ASP A 99 0.89 -8.61 -16.06
CA ASP A 99 0.33 -7.95 -14.89
C ASP A 99 -0.62 -6.81 -15.26
N ILE A 100 -1.61 -6.56 -14.38
CA ILE A 100 -2.44 -5.35 -14.48
C ILE A 100 -1.54 -4.14 -14.30
N GLN A 101 -1.46 -3.29 -15.33
CA GLN A 101 -0.57 -2.13 -15.35
C GLN A 101 -0.94 -1.14 -14.23
N PRO A 102 -0.11 -1.02 -13.17
CA PRO A 102 -0.37 -0.08 -12.10
C PRO A 102 -0.02 1.35 -12.51
N LEU A 103 -0.76 2.34 -12.01
CA LEU A 103 -0.28 3.72 -12.04
C LEU A 103 0.92 3.87 -11.10
N LEU A 104 2.11 4.11 -11.65
CA LEU A 104 3.34 4.29 -10.89
C LEU A 104 3.65 5.77 -10.69
N LYS A 105 3.78 6.22 -9.43
CA LYS A 105 4.11 7.62 -9.13
C LYS A 105 5.06 7.78 -7.94
N CYS A 106 6.08 8.61 -8.16
CA CYS A 106 6.82 9.22 -7.06
C CYS A 106 5.89 10.23 -6.39
N LYS A 107 5.55 9.98 -5.13
CA LYS A 107 4.71 10.90 -4.36
C LYS A 107 5.09 10.77 -2.89
N SER A 108 5.72 11.81 -2.36
CA SER A 108 5.96 11.90 -0.92
C SER A 108 4.64 11.90 -0.16
N LEU A 109 4.68 11.51 1.12
CA LEU A 109 3.52 11.37 2.02
C LEU A 109 2.66 12.64 2.21
N VAL A 110 3.02 13.76 1.59
CA VAL A 110 2.36 15.06 1.75
C VAL A 110 0.92 15.11 1.21
N SER A 111 0.54 14.24 0.28
CA SER A 111 -0.83 14.21 -0.29
C SER A 111 -1.73 13.12 0.31
N TRP A 112 -1.46 12.72 1.56
CA TRP A 112 -2.18 11.63 2.23
C TRP A 112 -3.34 12.15 3.08
N THR A 113 -4.56 11.81 2.68
CA THR A 113 -5.77 12.08 3.45
C THR A 113 -6.25 10.79 4.07
N ARG A 114 -6.20 10.67 5.40
CA ARG A 114 -6.64 9.47 6.12
C ARG A 114 -8.14 9.22 5.93
N ALA A 115 -8.54 7.96 5.84
CA ALA A 115 -9.95 7.58 5.88
C ALA A 115 -10.53 7.82 7.29
N SER A 116 -11.87 7.84 7.41
CA SER A 116 -12.55 7.90 8.72
C SER A 116 -12.22 6.67 9.56
N PHE A 117 -12.45 6.75 10.88
CA PHE A 117 -12.18 5.64 11.80
C PHE A 117 -12.95 4.35 11.45
N SER A 118 -14.15 4.45 10.85
CA SER A 118 -14.96 3.29 10.44
C SER A 118 -14.31 2.40 9.37
N HIS A 119 -13.33 2.95 8.66
CA HIS A 119 -12.62 2.33 7.55
C HIS A 119 -11.22 1.83 7.94
N GLN A 120 -10.85 1.96 9.20
CA GLN A 120 -9.51 1.64 9.68
C GLN A 120 -9.58 0.25 10.31
N GLY A 121 -8.92 -0.73 9.71
CA GLY A 121 -9.03 -2.12 10.13
C GLY A 121 -10.47 -2.65 10.07
N HIS A 122 -11.28 -2.13 9.14
CA HIS A 122 -12.72 -2.43 9.05
C HIS A 122 -12.99 -3.93 8.93
N LEU A 123 -12.22 -4.60 8.08
CA LEU A 123 -12.29 -6.03 7.89
C LEU A 123 -11.18 -6.73 8.68
N THR A 124 -11.55 -7.83 9.32
CA THR A 124 -10.62 -8.68 10.08
C THR A 124 -9.78 -9.52 9.12
N PRO A 125 -8.44 -9.53 9.22
CA PRO A 125 -7.59 -10.38 8.39
C PRO A 125 -7.91 -11.89 8.60
N LYS A 126 -7.63 -12.71 7.58
CA LYS A 126 -7.95 -14.16 7.60
C LYS A 126 -6.79 -15.06 8.07
N CYS A 127 -5.63 -14.47 8.29
CA CYS A 127 -4.45 -15.13 8.86
C CYS A 127 -4.52 -15.20 10.39
N ASP A 128 -3.58 -15.92 10.99
CA ASP A 128 -3.48 -16.03 12.45
C ASP A 128 -3.36 -14.64 13.11
N THR A 129 -4.17 -14.42 14.14
CA THR A 129 -4.29 -13.15 14.87
C THR A 129 -2.98 -12.74 15.54
N SER A 130 -2.13 -13.71 15.87
CA SER A 130 -0.80 -13.48 16.45
C SER A 130 0.21 -12.90 15.45
N SER A 131 -0.09 -13.00 14.14
CA SER A 131 0.85 -12.74 13.05
C SER A 131 0.49 -11.53 12.19
N TRP A 132 -0.75 -11.03 12.27
CA TRP A 132 -1.17 -9.93 11.41
C TRP A 132 -0.57 -8.59 11.84
N ALA A 133 -0.42 -7.69 10.87
CA ALA A 133 -0.05 -6.31 11.14
C ALA A 133 -1.17 -5.58 11.88
N THR A 134 -0.81 -4.62 12.73
CA THR A 134 -1.79 -3.70 13.32
C THR A 134 -2.21 -2.64 12.31
N ASN A 135 -3.35 -2.00 12.52
CA ASN A 135 -3.64 -0.75 11.85
C ASN A 135 -2.90 0.38 12.60
N ALA A 136 -2.12 1.18 11.87
CA ALA A 136 -1.23 2.20 12.38
C ALA A 136 -1.98 3.41 12.97
N ARG A 137 -3.26 3.60 12.64
CA ARG A 137 -4.06 4.67 13.24
C ARG A 137 -4.49 4.35 14.67
N PHE A 138 -4.65 3.07 15.01
CA PHE A 138 -4.94 2.65 16.38
C PHE A 138 -3.69 2.46 17.25
N ASN A 139 -2.49 2.54 16.67
CA ASN A 139 -1.24 2.34 17.39
C ASN A 139 -0.25 3.51 17.16
N SER A 140 -0.12 4.38 18.16
CA SER A 140 0.70 5.59 18.10
C SER A 140 2.21 5.35 17.98
N THR A 141 2.68 4.13 18.23
CA THR A 141 4.12 3.80 18.17
C THR A 141 4.60 3.46 16.76
N LEU A 142 3.68 3.26 15.81
CA LEU A 142 4.04 3.00 14.42
C LEU A 142 4.06 4.30 13.63
N GLN A 143 5.27 4.78 13.34
CA GLN A 143 5.50 5.91 12.46
C GLN A 143 6.38 5.49 11.31
N ALA A 144 6.20 6.14 10.16
CA ALA A 144 7.14 5.98 9.05
C ALA A 144 8.45 6.68 9.42
N ASP A 145 9.58 6.03 9.14
CA ASP A 145 10.87 6.68 9.26
C ASP A 145 10.96 7.87 8.29
N ILE A 146 11.64 8.92 8.74
CA ILE A 146 11.89 10.10 7.90
C ILE A 146 12.89 9.70 6.82
N VAL A 147 12.43 9.60 5.58
CA VAL A 147 13.30 9.38 4.41
C VAL A 147 14.14 10.65 4.16
N PRO A 148 15.48 10.57 4.20
CA PRO A 148 16.35 11.69 3.84
C PRO A 148 16.06 12.22 2.44
N VAL A 149 16.11 13.54 2.25
CA VAL A 149 15.82 14.19 0.94
C VAL A 149 16.66 13.60 -0.19
N THR A 150 17.92 13.23 0.09
CA THR A 150 18.84 12.61 -0.88
C THR A 150 18.43 11.21 -1.34
N GLN A 151 17.51 10.55 -0.63
CA GLN A 151 16.99 9.22 -0.95
C GLN A 151 15.54 9.27 -1.45
N GLN A 152 14.91 10.44 -1.40
CA GLN A 152 13.57 10.63 -1.92
C GLN A 152 13.60 10.56 -3.44
N CYS A 153 12.62 9.88 -4.03
CA CYS A 153 12.51 9.84 -5.48
C CYS A 153 12.31 11.26 -6.03
N SER A 154 12.93 11.54 -7.18
CA SER A 154 12.70 12.80 -7.90
C SER A 154 11.32 12.78 -8.56
N THR A 155 10.55 13.85 -8.38
CA THR A 155 9.19 14.03 -8.94
C THR A 155 9.19 14.38 -10.41
#